data_AF-A0A955TLC7-F1
#
_entry.id   AF-A0A955TLC7-F1
#
_cell.length_a   1.000
_cell.length_b   1.000
_cell.length_c   1.000
_cell.angle_alpha   90.00
_cell.angle_beta   90.00
_cell.angle_gamma   90.00
#
_symmetry.space_group_name_H-M   'P 1'
#
loop_
_entity.id
_entity.type
_entity.pdbx_description
1 polymer ?
#
loop_
_entity_poly.entity_id
_entity_poly.type
_entity_poly.pdbx_seq_one_letter_code
_entity_poly.pdbx_strand_id
1 'polypeptide(L)'
;MPQSVRPDLFTINPRHQLARLHVGEGHHQVVVVDQFYLYHDEILQLALELPYTNRFEIVGNFPGVRASLHCETSGLIQTLSTFWGCALSPFFTPQPLVFQGIKTHGYRLNIGQRQPHIDQDITAMIYLNPAQSCMGGTGLYRHRPTGLERVPTMPDDTIRQLADQLELSDEFLASPDGYENFQNSMIFNPLFARRDPSFINEGNEYWELIHLIDMQPNRLIIFDGRCFHSQFIRPGDYDQAFRVNQILYLRQKDAQLPFM
;
A
#
# COMPACT_ATOMS: atom_id res chain seq x y z
N MET A 1 -29.96 -1.83 5.55
CA MET A 1 -30.05 -0.43 5.08
C MET A 1 -28.62 0.04 4.84
N PRO A 2 -28.26 0.66 3.70
CA PRO A 2 -26.99 1.39 3.65
C PRO A 2 -27.07 2.47 4.74
N GLN A 3 -26.16 2.40 5.71
CA GLN A 3 -26.07 3.39 6.78
C GLN A 3 -25.80 4.73 6.07
N SER A 4 -26.71 5.69 6.20
CA SER A 4 -26.50 7.03 5.66
C SER A 4 -25.31 7.63 6.40
N VAL A 5 -24.14 7.63 5.78
CA VAL A 5 -22.92 8.16 6.37
C VAL A 5 -23.07 9.69 6.44
N ARG A 6 -22.81 10.26 7.61
CA ARG A 6 -22.87 11.72 7.79
C ARG A 6 -21.91 12.41 6.78
N PRO A 7 -22.33 13.47 6.08
CA PRO A 7 -21.53 14.05 4.99
C PRO A 7 -20.14 14.56 5.40
N ASP A 8 -19.96 14.95 6.65
CA ASP A 8 -18.72 15.51 7.19
C ASP A 8 -17.86 14.47 7.93
N LEU A 9 -18.20 13.17 7.89
CA LEU A 9 -17.47 12.15 8.64
C LEU A 9 -15.98 12.14 8.29
N PHE A 10 -15.65 12.31 7.01
CA PHE A 10 -14.29 12.31 6.49
C PHE A 10 -13.64 13.70 6.44
N THR A 11 -14.15 14.66 7.23
CA THR A 11 -13.52 15.98 7.36
C THR A 11 -12.08 15.86 7.85
N ILE A 12 -11.19 16.56 7.17
CA ILE A 12 -9.77 16.65 7.52
C ILE A 12 -9.62 17.55 8.73
N ASN A 13 -8.83 17.11 9.70
CA ASN A 13 -8.54 17.88 10.89
C ASN A 13 -7.70 19.13 10.50
N PRO A 14 -8.13 20.35 10.84
CA PRO A 14 -7.35 21.56 10.55
C PRO A 14 -6.02 21.61 11.30
N ARG A 15 -5.82 20.77 12.32
CA ARG A 15 -4.58 20.64 13.09
C ARG A 15 -3.74 19.42 12.69
N HIS A 16 -3.99 18.85 11.51
CA HIS A 16 -3.15 17.77 10.97
C HIS A 16 -1.68 18.20 10.87
N GLN A 17 -0.77 17.24 11.01
CA GLN A 17 0.66 17.49 10.98
C GLN A 17 1.27 16.77 9.78
N LEU A 18 1.66 17.52 8.76
CA LEU A 18 2.23 16.97 7.53
C LEU A 18 3.75 16.93 7.60
N ALA A 19 4.33 15.78 7.27
CA ALA A 19 5.74 15.58 7.02
C ALA A 19 5.96 14.91 5.66
N ARG A 20 7.06 15.27 5.00
CA ARG A 20 7.52 14.62 3.76
C ARG A 20 8.85 13.96 4.03
N LEU A 21 8.95 12.69 3.67
CA LEU A 21 10.13 11.88 3.77
C LEU A 21 10.56 11.47 2.36
N HIS A 22 11.87 11.27 2.18
CA HIS A 22 12.43 10.63 1.01
C HIS A 22 13.16 9.38 1.48
N VAL A 23 12.77 8.23 0.93
CA VAL A 23 13.19 6.92 1.41
C VAL A 23 14.02 6.21 0.35
N GLY A 24 15.08 5.53 0.80
CA GLY A 24 15.93 4.72 -0.06
C GLY A 24 16.85 5.54 -0.97
N GLU A 25 17.57 4.83 -1.82
CA GLU A 25 18.47 5.42 -2.83
C GLU A 25 17.69 6.08 -3.96
N GLY A 26 16.49 5.58 -4.26
CA GLY A 26 15.58 6.17 -5.24
C GLY A 26 14.93 7.48 -4.76
N HIS A 27 15.21 7.93 -3.53
CA HIS A 27 14.59 9.12 -2.90
C HIS A 27 13.06 9.11 -3.02
N HIS A 28 12.43 7.96 -2.79
CA HIS A 28 10.99 7.78 -2.96
C HIS A 28 10.21 8.65 -1.97
N GLN A 29 9.32 9.50 -2.48
CA GLN A 29 8.50 10.38 -1.64
C GLN A 29 7.50 9.55 -0.83
N VAL A 30 7.49 9.80 0.48
CA VAL A 30 6.45 9.36 1.40
C VAL A 30 5.90 10.59 2.11
N VAL A 31 4.58 10.77 2.05
CA VAL A 31 3.89 11.81 2.82
C VAL A 31 3.27 11.16 4.03
N VAL A 32 3.58 11.66 5.22
CA VAL A 32 3.00 11.23 6.48
C VAL A 32 2.18 12.38 7.05
N VAL A 33 0.92 12.12 7.40
CA VAL A 33 0.03 13.11 8.00
C VAL A 33 -0.56 12.56 9.28
N ASP A 34 -0.11 13.10 10.41
CA ASP A 34 -0.65 12.75 11.73
C ASP A 34 -1.89 13.56 12.07
N GLN A 35 -2.74 12.99 12.91
CA GLN A 35 -4.04 13.55 13.29
C GLN A 35 -4.92 13.89 12.08
N PHE A 36 -4.94 13.03 11.06
CA PHE A 36 -5.49 13.31 9.73
C PHE A 36 -6.99 13.64 9.74
N TYR A 37 -7.84 12.74 10.23
CA TYR A 37 -9.29 12.95 10.31
C TYR A 37 -9.70 13.70 11.58
N LEU A 38 -10.71 14.57 11.46
CA LEU A 38 -11.31 15.24 12.61
C LEU A 38 -12.12 14.26 13.47
N TYR A 39 -12.84 13.33 12.84
CA TYR A 39 -13.75 12.38 13.48
C TYR A 39 -13.22 10.93 13.42
N HIS A 40 -11.93 10.75 13.71
CA HIS A 40 -11.25 9.45 13.65
C HIS A 40 -11.99 8.31 14.36
N ASP A 41 -12.44 8.54 15.60
CA ASP A 41 -13.08 7.50 16.41
C ASP A 41 -14.43 7.07 15.83
N GLU A 42 -15.17 8.00 15.21
CA GLU A 42 -16.42 7.70 14.52
C GLU A 42 -16.18 6.93 13.22
N ILE A 43 -15.10 7.23 12.49
CA ILE A 43 -14.69 6.46 11.31
C ILE A 43 -14.30 5.04 11.72
N LEU A 44 -13.56 4.87 12.82
CA LEU A 44 -13.23 3.55 13.34
C LEU A 44 -14.52 2.78 13.72
N GLN A 45 -15.45 3.41 14.44
CA GLN A 45 -16.71 2.77 14.80
C GLN A 45 -17.50 2.32 13.58
N LEU A 46 -17.64 3.19 12.58
CA LEU A 46 -18.25 2.84 11.29
C LEU A 46 -17.50 1.66 10.65
N ALA A 47 -16.18 1.72 10.57
CA ALA A 47 -15.35 0.69 9.96
C ALA A 47 -15.54 -0.68 10.62
N LEU A 48 -15.79 -0.75 11.93
CA LEU A 48 -16.04 -2.00 12.67
C LEU A 48 -17.44 -2.58 12.43
N GLU A 49 -18.40 -1.76 12.00
CA GLU A 49 -19.80 -2.16 11.73
C GLU A 49 -20.02 -2.60 10.27
N LEU A 50 -19.06 -2.34 9.38
CA LEU A 50 -19.20 -2.68 7.97
C LEU A 50 -19.23 -4.20 7.70
N PRO A 51 -19.94 -4.64 6.64
CA PRO A 51 -20.00 -6.05 6.27
C PRO A 51 -18.71 -6.51 5.58
N TYR A 52 -17.74 -6.97 6.37
CA TYR A 52 -16.48 -7.52 5.86
C TYR A 52 -16.64 -8.85 5.13
N THR A 53 -15.79 -9.07 4.15
CA THR A 53 -15.68 -10.33 3.42
C THR A 53 -14.22 -10.75 3.24
N ASN A 54 -14.00 -12.06 3.15
CA ASN A 54 -12.73 -12.70 2.77
C ASN A 54 -12.80 -13.37 1.39
N ARG A 55 -13.86 -13.09 0.60
CA ARG A 55 -14.00 -13.65 -0.75
C ARG A 55 -12.88 -13.16 -1.66
N PHE A 56 -12.21 -14.09 -2.33
CA PHE A 56 -11.03 -13.80 -3.15
C PHE A 56 -11.32 -12.79 -4.27
N GLU A 57 -12.51 -12.86 -4.88
CA GLU A 57 -12.94 -11.92 -5.93
C GLU A 57 -12.94 -10.45 -5.48
N ILE A 58 -13.02 -10.18 -4.17
CA ILE A 58 -13.08 -8.82 -3.59
C ILE A 58 -11.76 -8.48 -2.88
N VAL A 59 -11.19 -9.45 -2.17
CA VAL A 59 -9.99 -9.25 -1.34
C VAL A 59 -8.70 -9.39 -2.14
N GLY A 60 -8.70 -10.18 -3.21
CA GLY A 60 -7.51 -10.57 -3.93
C GLY A 60 -6.51 -11.27 -2.99
N ASN A 61 -5.25 -10.91 -3.12
CA ASN A 61 -4.17 -11.50 -2.32
C ASN A 61 -3.97 -10.83 -0.94
N PHE A 62 -4.83 -9.89 -0.53
CA PHE A 62 -4.69 -9.24 0.77
C PHE A 62 -4.91 -10.25 1.93
N PRO A 63 -4.01 -10.31 2.94
CA PRO A 63 -4.06 -11.31 4.01
C PRO A 63 -5.07 -10.96 5.11
N GLY A 64 -6.34 -10.76 4.75
CA GLY A 64 -7.37 -10.36 5.71
C GLY A 64 -8.75 -10.24 5.09
N VAL A 65 -9.53 -9.31 5.63
CA VAL A 65 -10.89 -9.01 5.18
C VAL A 65 -10.99 -7.60 4.63
N ARG A 66 -11.91 -7.38 3.70
CA ARG A 66 -12.25 -6.04 3.18
C ARG A 66 -13.73 -5.73 3.35
N ALA A 67 -14.02 -4.47 3.57
CA ALA A 67 -15.35 -3.89 3.39
C ALA A 67 -15.22 -2.62 2.55
N SER A 68 -16.25 -2.31 1.77
CA SER A 68 -16.27 -1.12 0.91
C SER A 68 -17.44 -0.22 1.27
N LEU A 69 -17.19 1.07 1.27
CA LEU A 69 -18.19 2.11 1.43
C LEU A 69 -18.18 3.01 0.19
N HIS A 70 -19.35 3.17 -0.43
CA HIS A 70 -19.54 4.09 -1.53
C HIS A 70 -20.07 5.42 -0.98
N CYS A 71 -19.26 6.47 -1.07
CA CYS A 71 -19.62 7.83 -0.70
C CYS A 71 -18.88 8.84 -1.58
N GLU A 72 -19.23 10.12 -1.46
CA GLU A 72 -18.54 11.21 -2.15
C GLU A 72 -17.11 11.34 -1.60
N THR A 73 -16.11 11.29 -2.48
CA THR A 73 -14.68 11.28 -2.10
C THR A 73 -13.85 12.38 -2.80
N SER A 74 -14.47 13.24 -3.62
CA SER A 74 -13.75 14.25 -4.38
C SER A 74 -12.98 15.22 -3.48
N GLY A 75 -13.59 15.71 -2.40
CA GLY A 75 -12.92 16.60 -1.44
C GLY A 75 -11.74 15.95 -0.73
N LEU A 76 -11.86 14.65 -0.42
CA LEU A 76 -10.76 13.86 0.14
C LEU A 76 -9.62 13.75 -0.88
N ILE A 77 -9.91 13.37 -2.13
CA ILE A 77 -8.90 13.21 -3.19
C ILE A 77 -8.22 14.56 -3.53
N GLN A 78 -8.95 15.68 -3.49
CA GLN A 78 -8.40 17.03 -3.65
C GLN A 78 -7.37 17.35 -2.54
N THR A 79 -7.68 16.97 -1.30
CA THR A 79 -6.76 17.12 -0.17
C THR A 79 -5.52 16.24 -0.36
N LEU A 80 -5.72 14.96 -0.70
CA LEU A 80 -4.63 14.02 -0.96
C LEU A 80 -3.72 14.51 -2.11
N SER A 81 -4.29 15.15 -3.14
CA SER A 81 -3.54 15.79 -4.23
C SER A 81 -2.64 16.92 -3.71
N THR A 82 -3.18 17.78 -2.85
CA THR A 82 -2.41 18.87 -2.21
C THR A 82 -1.26 18.32 -1.36
N PHE A 83 -1.54 17.28 -0.56
CA PHE A 83 -0.55 16.63 0.29
C PHE A 83 0.52 15.93 -0.54
N TRP A 84 0.14 15.24 -1.61
CA TRP A 84 1.09 14.58 -2.50
C TRP A 84 1.94 15.59 -3.27
N GLY A 85 1.34 16.71 -3.68
CA GLY A 85 2.01 17.78 -4.42
C GLY A 85 1.71 17.80 -5.93
N CYS A 86 0.81 16.94 -6.41
CA CYS A 86 0.32 16.95 -7.78
C CYS A 86 -1.14 16.47 -7.86
N ALA A 87 -1.78 16.65 -9.00
CA ALA A 87 -3.17 16.25 -9.19
C ALA A 87 -3.32 14.72 -9.21
N LEU A 88 -4.13 14.20 -8.29
CA LEU A 88 -4.51 12.79 -8.23
C LEU A 88 -5.93 12.59 -8.74
N SER A 89 -6.19 11.41 -9.28
CA SER A 89 -7.54 10.93 -9.62
C SER A 89 -7.80 9.54 -9.04
N PRO A 90 -9.08 9.18 -8.82
CA PRO A 90 -9.49 7.80 -8.59
C PRO A 90 -8.78 6.81 -9.52
N PHE A 91 -8.25 5.70 -8.98
CA PHE A 91 -7.79 4.61 -9.84
C PHE A 91 -8.97 3.80 -10.40
N PHE A 92 -10.02 3.61 -9.57
CA PHE A 92 -11.28 2.97 -9.96
C PHE A 92 -12.39 4.01 -10.13
N THR A 93 -13.36 3.74 -11.02
CA THR A 93 -14.51 4.63 -11.26
C THR A 93 -15.82 3.86 -11.06
N PRO A 94 -16.60 4.14 -10.00
CA PRO A 94 -16.27 5.01 -8.86
C PRO A 94 -15.22 4.39 -7.93
N GLN A 95 -14.43 5.21 -7.22
CA GLN A 95 -13.49 4.74 -6.20
C GLN A 95 -14.24 4.52 -4.88
N PRO A 96 -14.34 3.28 -4.38
CA PRO A 96 -14.86 3.05 -3.04
C PRO A 96 -13.81 3.47 -2.00
N LEU A 97 -14.28 3.83 -0.81
CA LEU A 97 -13.47 3.76 0.39
C LEU A 97 -13.37 2.29 0.82
N VAL A 98 -12.16 1.75 0.86
CA VAL A 98 -11.93 0.37 1.27
C VAL A 98 -11.40 0.36 2.69
N PHE A 99 -12.06 -0.39 3.56
CA PHE A 99 -11.58 -0.69 4.90
C PHE A 99 -11.03 -2.11 4.92
N GLN A 100 -9.90 -2.27 5.59
CA GLN A 100 -9.14 -3.50 5.65
C GLN A 100 -8.98 -3.92 7.11
N GLY A 101 -9.18 -5.21 7.37
CA GLY A 101 -8.98 -5.81 8.68
C GLY A 101 -8.05 -7.01 8.59
N ILE A 102 -7.00 -7.06 9.41
CA ILE A 102 -6.14 -8.23 9.58
C ILE A 102 -6.24 -8.73 11.02
N LYS A 103 -6.45 -10.04 11.19
CA LYS A 103 -6.33 -10.75 12.47
C LYS A 103 -5.37 -11.91 12.26
N THR A 104 -4.38 -12.06 13.13
CA THR A 104 -3.31 -13.07 12.95
C THR A 104 -3.61 -14.39 13.64
N HIS A 105 -4.66 -14.46 14.47
CA HIS A 105 -5.06 -15.72 15.11
C HIS A 105 -5.35 -16.82 14.10
N GLY A 106 -4.56 -17.89 14.12
CA GLY A 106 -4.71 -19.01 13.20
C GLY A 106 -4.41 -18.68 11.74
N TYR A 107 -3.85 -17.51 11.43
CA TYR A 107 -3.55 -17.12 10.06
C TYR A 107 -2.35 -17.89 9.50
N ARG A 108 -2.37 -18.13 8.19
CA ARG A 108 -1.24 -18.68 7.45
C ARG A 108 -1.11 -17.93 6.14
N LEU A 109 -0.03 -17.16 5.99
CA LEU A 109 0.22 -16.45 4.74
C LEU A 109 0.47 -17.43 3.60
N ASN A 110 -0.06 -17.15 2.42
CA ASN A 110 0.41 -17.77 1.19
C ASN A 110 1.78 -17.19 0.79
N ILE A 111 2.43 -17.78 -0.21
CA ILE A 111 3.79 -17.39 -0.62
C ILE A 111 3.86 -15.92 -1.04
N GLY A 112 2.88 -15.42 -1.80
CA GLY A 112 2.87 -14.03 -2.27
C GLY A 112 2.70 -13.01 -1.14
N GLN A 113 2.11 -13.41 -0.01
CA GLN A 113 1.95 -12.55 1.17
C GLN A 113 3.18 -12.52 2.09
N ARG A 114 4.14 -13.44 1.88
CA ARG A 114 5.37 -13.58 2.68
C ARG A 114 6.56 -12.79 2.12
N GLN A 115 6.31 -11.93 1.15
CA GLN A 115 7.29 -11.01 0.57
C GLN A 115 6.64 -9.65 0.34
N PRO A 116 7.43 -8.60 0.09
CA PRO A 116 6.90 -7.33 -0.37
C PRO A 116 6.09 -7.47 -1.65
N HIS A 117 5.09 -6.61 -1.79
CA HIS A 117 4.24 -6.48 -2.97
C HIS A 117 4.32 -5.05 -3.50
N ILE A 118 3.66 -4.85 -4.62
CA ILE A 118 3.36 -3.54 -5.18
C ILE A 118 1.85 -3.41 -5.35
N ASP A 119 1.39 -2.17 -5.25
CA ASP A 119 0.03 -1.74 -5.47
C ASP A 119 -0.04 -0.90 -6.77
N GLN A 120 -1.22 -0.38 -7.06
CA GLN A 120 -1.40 0.57 -8.15
C GLN A 120 -0.75 1.92 -7.82
N ASP A 121 -0.30 2.62 -8.87
CA ASP A 121 0.32 3.95 -8.90
C ASP A 121 0.49 4.66 -7.53
N ILE A 122 -0.50 5.39 -7.02
CA ILE A 122 -0.40 6.04 -5.70
C ILE A 122 -1.32 5.36 -4.69
N THR A 123 -0.77 5.03 -3.52
CA THR A 123 -1.52 4.46 -2.40
C THR A 123 -1.62 5.46 -1.25
N ALA A 124 -2.84 5.71 -0.79
CA ALA A 124 -3.12 6.50 0.41
C ALA A 124 -3.81 5.61 1.45
N MET A 125 -3.14 5.39 2.60
CA MET A 125 -3.62 4.50 3.66
C MET A 125 -3.68 5.21 5.00
N ILE A 126 -4.77 5.02 5.75
CA ILE A 126 -4.99 5.60 7.07
C ILE A 126 -5.06 4.50 8.10
N TYR A 127 -4.23 4.55 9.13
CA TYR A 127 -4.32 3.69 10.30
C TYR A 127 -5.45 4.15 11.23
N LEU A 128 -6.36 3.23 11.56
CA LEU A 128 -7.55 3.54 12.35
C LEU A 128 -7.53 2.97 13.78
N ASN A 129 -6.55 2.15 14.13
CA ASN A 129 -6.51 1.56 15.46
C ASN A 129 -6.38 2.63 16.56
N PRO A 130 -6.96 2.39 17.75
CA PRO A 130 -6.65 3.18 18.94
C PRO A 130 -5.16 3.09 19.29
N ALA A 131 -4.63 4.10 19.98
CA ALA A 131 -3.22 4.18 20.36
C ALA A 131 -2.71 2.90 21.04
N GLN A 132 -3.48 2.33 21.98
CA GLN A 132 -3.08 1.11 22.71
C GLN A 132 -3.02 -0.16 21.84
N SER A 133 -3.57 -0.12 20.63
CA SER A 133 -3.64 -1.25 19.69
C SER A 133 -2.85 -1.00 18.40
N CYS A 134 -2.07 0.09 18.34
CA CYS A 134 -1.16 0.36 17.23
C CYS A 134 0.16 -0.39 17.46
N MET A 135 0.48 -1.31 16.55
CA MET A 135 1.70 -2.12 16.56
C MET A 135 2.20 -2.28 15.13
N GLY A 136 3.52 -2.33 14.96
CA GLY A 136 4.11 -2.49 13.62
C GLY A 136 3.88 -1.28 12.72
N GLY A 137 3.51 -1.50 11.46
CA GLY A 137 3.40 -0.40 10.48
C GLY A 137 3.33 -0.86 9.03
N THR A 138 3.96 -0.08 8.16
CA THR A 138 4.22 -0.41 6.75
C THR A 138 5.72 -0.34 6.51
N GLY A 139 6.31 -1.46 6.13
CA GLY A 139 7.71 -1.52 5.70
C GLY A 139 7.84 -1.18 4.23
N LEU A 140 8.88 -0.44 3.88
CA LEU A 140 9.36 -0.23 2.52
C LEU A 140 10.66 -1.01 2.34
N TYR A 141 10.85 -1.62 1.18
CA TYR A 141 11.91 -2.60 0.95
C TYR A 141 12.72 -2.32 -0.31
N ARG A 142 13.94 -2.85 -0.31
CA ARG A 142 14.78 -3.01 -1.48
C ARG A 142 14.93 -4.49 -1.80
N HIS A 143 14.82 -4.84 -3.07
CA HIS A 143 15.12 -6.17 -3.56
C HIS A 143 16.63 -6.31 -3.76
N ARG A 144 17.31 -7.08 -2.90
CA ARG A 144 18.77 -7.22 -2.88
C ARG A 144 19.36 -7.73 -4.20
N PRO A 145 18.79 -8.77 -4.87
CA PRO A 145 19.34 -9.28 -6.12
C PRO A 145 19.36 -8.25 -7.26
N THR A 146 18.35 -7.37 -7.33
CA THR A 146 18.21 -6.41 -8.44
C THR A 146 18.58 -4.98 -8.06
N GLY A 147 18.76 -4.67 -6.78
CA GLY A 147 18.95 -3.32 -6.25
C GLY A 147 17.70 -2.43 -6.32
N LEU A 148 16.59 -2.92 -6.88
CA LEU A 148 15.38 -2.12 -7.07
C LEU A 148 14.66 -1.85 -5.74
N GLU A 149 14.10 -0.65 -5.61
CA GLU A 149 13.20 -0.24 -4.51
C GLU A 149 11.75 -0.08 -4.99
N ARG A 150 11.55 -0.04 -6.31
CA ARG A 150 10.30 0.16 -7.02
C ARG A 150 10.32 -0.54 -8.37
N VAL A 151 9.16 -0.95 -8.86
CA VAL A 151 8.98 -1.45 -10.24
C VAL A 151 8.33 -0.38 -11.13
N PRO A 152 8.94 0.05 -12.23
CA PRO A 152 8.29 0.97 -13.17
C PRO A 152 7.14 0.25 -13.90
N THR A 153 6.13 1.01 -14.35
CA THR A 153 4.95 0.47 -15.03
C THR A 153 5.26 -0.16 -16.38
N MET A 154 6.34 0.30 -17.02
CA MET A 154 6.89 -0.24 -18.26
C MET A 154 8.42 -0.31 -18.12
N PRO A 155 9.12 -1.15 -18.89
CA PRO A 155 10.57 -1.18 -18.88
C PRO A 155 11.19 0.17 -19.22
N ASP A 156 11.87 0.78 -18.26
CA ASP A 156 12.70 1.96 -18.44
C ASP A 156 14.18 1.56 -18.60
N ASP A 157 15.06 2.56 -18.69
CA ASP A 157 16.51 2.32 -18.85
C ASP A 157 17.10 1.52 -17.68
N THR A 158 16.56 1.66 -16.47
CA THR A 158 16.99 0.88 -15.29
C THR A 158 16.69 -0.60 -15.48
N ILE A 159 15.47 -0.92 -15.94
CA ILE A 159 15.07 -2.31 -16.21
C ILE A 159 15.87 -2.89 -17.38
N ARG A 160 16.14 -2.10 -18.43
CA ARG A 160 16.95 -2.55 -19.57
C ARG A 160 18.38 -2.86 -19.16
N GLN A 161 19.01 -1.98 -18.39
CA GLN A 161 20.36 -2.21 -17.87
C GLN A 161 20.42 -3.46 -16.97
N LEU A 162 19.42 -3.65 -16.12
CA LEU A 162 19.32 -4.85 -15.28
C LEU A 162 19.15 -6.12 -16.13
N ALA A 163 18.32 -6.08 -17.18
CA ALA A 163 18.16 -7.20 -18.10
C ALA A 163 19.47 -7.54 -18.82
N ASP A 164 20.22 -6.52 -19.30
CA ASP A 164 21.53 -6.70 -19.92
C ASP A 164 22.54 -7.31 -18.94
N GLN A 165 22.59 -6.82 -17.70
CA GLN A 165 23.48 -7.34 -16.65
C GLN A 165 23.20 -8.80 -16.29
N LEU A 166 21.94 -9.21 -16.39
CA LEU A 166 21.47 -10.56 -16.13
C LEU A 166 21.43 -11.44 -17.39
N GLU A 167 21.89 -10.92 -18.54
CA GLU A 167 21.89 -11.59 -19.85
C GLU A 167 20.50 -12.16 -20.23
N LEU A 168 19.43 -11.40 -19.95
CA LEU A 168 18.06 -11.81 -20.21
C LEU A 168 17.66 -11.61 -21.68
N SER A 169 16.74 -12.45 -22.16
CA SER A 169 16.14 -12.30 -23.50
C SER A 169 15.32 -11.02 -23.60
N ASP A 170 15.42 -10.34 -24.75
CA ASP A 170 14.59 -9.17 -25.10
C ASP A 170 13.09 -9.44 -25.03
N GLU A 171 12.67 -10.71 -25.13
CA GLU A 171 11.27 -11.13 -24.99
C GLU A 171 10.65 -10.67 -23.66
N PHE A 172 11.45 -10.59 -22.58
CA PHE A 172 11.01 -10.06 -21.30
C PHE A 172 10.59 -8.59 -21.35
N LEU A 173 11.12 -7.81 -22.29
CA LEU A 173 10.88 -6.36 -22.35
C LEU A 173 10.07 -5.94 -23.60
N ALA A 174 9.74 -6.91 -24.47
CA ALA A 174 9.07 -6.66 -25.74
C ALA A 174 7.54 -6.52 -25.64
N SER A 175 6.92 -7.01 -24.57
CA SER A 175 5.45 -6.98 -24.39
C SER A 175 5.06 -6.83 -22.92
N PRO A 176 3.80 -6.44 -22.63
CA PRO A 176 3.27 -6.43 -21.26
C PRO A 176 3.39 -7.79 -20.57
N ASP A 177 3.01 -8.87 -21.26
CA ASP A 177 3.11 -10.24 -20.73
C ASP A 177 4.57 -10.65 -20.48
N GLY A 178 5.48 -10.26 -21.39
CA GLY A 178 6.92 -10.43 -21.20
C GLY A 178 7.40 -9.74 -19.94
N TYR A 179 6.95 -8.50 -19.72
CA TYR A 179 7.39 -7.71 -18.56
C TYR A 179 6.77 -8.20 -17.25
N GLU A 180 5.54 -8.71 -17.29
CA GLU A 180 4.96 -9.44 -16.15
C GLU A 180 5.78 -10.69 -15.83
N ASN A 181 6.19 -11.47 -16.84
CA ASN A 181 7.05 -12.62 -16.64
C ASN A 181 8.42 -12.24 -16.05
N PHE A 182 8.99 -11.10 -16.45
CA PHE A 182 10.21 -10.56 -15.86
C PHE A 182 10.00 -10.29 -14.37
N GLN A 183 8.94 -9.55 -14.01
CA GLN A 183 8.63 -9.23 -12.61
C GLN A 183 8.44 -10.50 -11.78
N ASN A 184 7.68 -11.48 -12.28
CA ASN A 184 7.41 -12.72 -11.57
C ASN A 184 8.68 -13.60 -11.40
N SER A 185 9.57 -13.59 -12.39
CA SER A 185 10.77 -14.43 -12.38
C SER A 185 11.93 -13.81 -11.60
N MET A 186 12.11 -12.50 -11.72
CA MET A 186 13.31 -11.78 -11.26
C MET A 186 13.09 -10.99 -9.97
N ILE A 187 11.84 -10.70 -9.59
CA ILE A 187 11.52 -9.83 -8.46
C ILE A 187 10.59 -10.55 -7.48
N PHE A 188 9.43 -11.03 -7.93
CA PHE A 188 8.44 -11.68 -7.07
C PHE A 188 8.56 -13.20 -7.05
N ASN A 189 9.77 -13.71 -7.30
CA ASN A 189 10.02 -15.15 -7.35
C ASN A 189 9.61 -15.81 -6.02
N PRO A 190 8.80 -16.89 -6.04
CA PRO A 190 8.42 -17.63 -4.83
C PRO A 190 9.57 -18.02 -3.90
N LEU A 191 10.78 -18.20 -4.44
CA LEU A 191 11.98 -18.51 -3.66
C LEU A 191 12.45 -17.35 -2.79
N PHE A 192 12.07 -16.12 -3.11
CA PHE A 192 12.45 -14.92 -2.37
C PHE A 192 11.54 -14.62 -1.17
N ALA A 193 10.40 -15.31 -1.10
CA ALA A 193 9.47 -15.22 -0.01
C ALA A 193 10.02 -15.83 1.29
N ARG A 194 9.51 -15.33 2.42
CA ARG A 194 9.82 -15.92 3.73
C ARG A 194 9.39 -17.39 3.78
N ARG A 195 10.26 -18.24 4.34
CA ARG A 195 10.03 -19.70 4.43
C ARG A 195 8.90 -20.03 5.40
N ASP A 196 8.91 -19.40 6.58
CA ASP A 196 7.82 -19.53 7.53
C ASP A 196 6.60 -18.67 7.12
N PRO A 197 5.38 -19.03 7.52
CA PRO A 197 4.15 -18.39 7.05
C PRO A 197 3.85 -17.06 7.75
N SER A 198 4.84 -16.19 7.89
CA SER A 198 4.72 -14.87 8.52
C SER A 198 5.15 -13.73 7.61
N PHE A 199 4.83 -12.50 8.01
CA PHE A 199 5.20 -11.29 7.28
C PHE A 199 6.72 -11.13 7.21
N ILE A 200 7.19 -10.48 6.14
CA ILE A 200 8.62 -10.33 5.86
C ILE A 200 9.34 -9.44 6.89
N ASN A 201 8.64 -8.46 7.49
CA ASN A 201 9.10 -7.58 8.58
C ASN A 201 10.51 -6.98 8.36
N GLU A 202 11.52 -7.47 9.07
CA GLU A 202 12.90 -6.97 8.99
C GLU A 202 13.60 -7.29 7.65
N GLY A 203 12.99 -8.13 6.80
CA GLY A 203 13.57 -8.59 5.54
C GLY A 203 14.10 -10.02 5.61
N ASN A 204 14.84 -10.42 4.58
CA ASN A 204 15.54 -11.69 4.49
C ASN A 204 16.79 -11.56 3.57
N GLU A 205 17.31 -12.69 3.08
CA GLU A 205 18.47 -12.71 2.16
C GLU A 205 18.20 -12.04 0.80
N TYR A 206 16.93 -11.81 0.43
CA TYR A 206 16.51 -11.20 -0.83
C TYR A 206 15.88 -9.81 -0.65
N TRP A 207 15.35 -9.51 0.55
CA TRP A 207 14.62 -8.29 0.83
C TRP A 207 15.26 -7.55 1.99
N GLU A 208 15.56 -6.28 1.77
CA GLU A 208 16.07 -5.35 2.77
C GLU A 208 14.97 -4.40 3.21
N LEU A 209 14.66 -4.33 4.50
CA LEU A 209 13.84 -3.25 5.02
C LEU A 209 14.66 -1.95 4.99
N ILE A 210 14.26 -0.99 4.15
CA ILE A 210 14.94 0.31 4.03
C ILE A 210 14.27 1.38 4.91
N HIS A 211 12.98 1.24 5.20
CA HIS A 211 12.27 2.15 6.10
C HIS A 211 11.03 1.48 6.67
N LEU A 212 10.76 1.74 7.96
CA LEU A 212 9.51 1.37 8.60
C LEU A 212 8.75 2.65 8.93
N ILE A 213 7.53 2.76 8.41
CA ILE A 213 6.59 3.80 8.81
C ILE A 213 5.75 3.22 9.93
N ASP A 214 6.06 3.63 11.17
CA ASP A 214 5.36 3.13 12.34
C ASP A 214 3.86 3.48 12.29
N MET A 215 3.05 2.49 12.67
CA MET A 215 1.63 2.67 12.86
C MET A 215 1.38 3.64 14.02
N GLN A 216 0.57 4.67 13.76
CA GLN A 216 0.07 5.60 14.77
C GLN A 216 -1.43 5.81 14.55
N PRO A 217 -2.21 6.06 15.61
CA PRO A 217 -3.64 6.34 15.46
C PRO A 217 -3.84 7.57 14.58
N ASN A 218 -4.82 7.51 13.68
CA ASN A 218 -5.18 8.63 12.79
C ASN A 218 -4.01 9.16 11.94
N ARG A 219 -3.07 8.28 11.57
CA ARG A 219 -1.96 8.59 10.66
C ARG A 219 -2.33 8.16 9.25
N LEU A 220 -2.31 9.12 8.33
CA LEU A 220 -2.31 8.88 6.90
C LEU A 220 -0.88 8.72 6.41
N ILE A 221 -0.67 7.76 5.51
CA ILE A 221 0.54 7.64 4.70
C ILE A 221 0.15 7.68 3.21
N ILE A 222 0.89 8.42 2.40
CA ILE A 222 0.77 8.44 0.95
C ILE A 222 2.13 8.11 0.35
N PHE A 223 2.18 7.15 -0.57
CA PHE A 223 3.42 6.72 -1.22
C PHE A 223 3.13 6.18 -2.63
N ASP A 224 4.17 6.08 -3.47
CA ASP A 224 4.08 5.36 -4.74
C ASP A 224 3.90 3.87 -4.45
N GLY A 225 2.71 3.34 -4.76
CA GLY A 225 2.34 1.94 -4.54
C GLY A 225 3.25 0.95 -5.27
N ARG A 226 4.01 1.40 -6.27
CA ARG A 226 4.99 0.56 -6.98
C ARG A 226 6.29 0.37 -6.21
N CYS A 227 6.52 1.11 -5.13
CA CYS A 227 7.61 0.82 -4.20
C CYS A 227 7.33 -0.53 -3.53
N PHE A 228 8.36 -1.34 -3.32
CA PHE A 228 8.18 -2.61 -2.62
C PHE A 228 7.77 -2.36 -1.17
N HIS A 229 6.62 -2.89 -0.77
CA HIS A 229 6.10 -2.67 0.55
C HIS A 229 5.37 -3.89 1.11
N SER A 230 5.23 -3.94 2.43
CA SER A 230 4.52 -5.01 3.13
C SER A 230 4.00 -4.51 4.46
N GLN A 231 2.94 -5.14 4.97
CA GLN A 231 2.53 -4.91 6.35
C GLN A 231 3.66 -5.39 7.27
N PHE A 232 4.03 -4.54 8.22
CA PHE A 232 4.99 -4.91 9.27
C PHE A 232 4.18 -5.35 10.48
N ILE A 233 4.08 -6.66 10.72
CA ILE A 233 3.27 -7.28 11.76
C ILE A 233 4.08 -8.43 12.37
N ARG A 234 4.43 -8.33 13.66
CA ARG A 234 5.25 -9.35 14.32
C ARG A 234 4.39 -10.53 14.77
N PRO A 235 4.97 -11.73 14.93
CA PRO A 235 4.29 -12.85 15.58
C PRO A 235 3.72 -12.44 16.94
N GLY A 236 2.43 -12.67 17.15
CA GLY A 236 1.69 -12.27 18.36
C GLY A 236 0.92 -10.96 18.25
N ASP A 237 1.33 -10.06 17.34
CA ASP A 237 0.57 -8.83 17.07
C ASP A 237 -0.77 -9.18 16.42
N TYR A 238 -1.85 -8.50 16.83
CA TYR A 238 -3.19 -8.66 16.27
C TYR A 238 -3.79 -10.07 16.38
N ASP A 239 -3.36 -10.85 17.39
CA ASP A 239 -3.96 -12.15 17.70
C ASP A 239 -5.39 -11.99 18.28
N GLN A 240 -5.59 -10.94 19.09
CA GLN A 240 -6.87 -10.70 19.78
C GLN A 240 -7.65 -9.48 19.26
N ALA A 241 -7.05 -8.68 18.38
CA ALA A 241 -7.67 -7.47 17.81
C ALA A 241 -7.35 -7.35 16.33
N PHE A 242 -8.19 -6.62 15.59
CA PHE A 242 -7.90 -6.32 14.18
C PHE A 242 -6.85 -5.21 14.05
N ARG A 243 -5.94 -5.35 13.10
CA ARG A 243 -5.28 -4.21 12.45
C ARG A 243 -6.27 -3.65 11.43
N VAL A 244 -6.72 -2.43 11.64
CA VAL A 244 -7.74 -1.76 10.85
C VAL A 244 -7.13 -0.56 10.14
N ASN A 245 -7.33 -0.50 8.84
CA ASN A 245 -6.95 0.67 8.05
C ASN A 245 -8.00 0.98 6.98
N GLN A 246 -8.03 2.25 6.55
CA GLN A 246 -8.70 2.68 5.34
C GLN A 246 -7.66 2.83 4.23
N ILE A 247 -8.02 2.52 2.98
CA ILE A 247 -7.12 2.66 1.83
C ILE A 247 -7.87 3.24 0.63
N LEU A 248 -7.16 4.08 -0.13
CA LEU A 248 -7.56 4.59 -1.44
C LEU A 248 -6.42 4.35 -2.43
N TYR A 249 -6.79 3.89 -3.62
CA TYR A 249 -5.89 3.76 -4.75
C TYR A 249 -6.13 4.92 -5.71
N LEU A 250 -5.07 5.61 -6.05
CA LEU A 250 -5.10 6.83 -6.84
C LEU A 250 -4.13 6.71 -8.00
N ARG A 251 -4.37 7.54 -9.02
CA ARG A 251 -3.48 7.72 -10.15
C ARG A 251 -2.99 9.16 -10.16
N GLN A 252 -1.69 9.34 -10.29
CA GLN A 252 -1.11 10.62 -10.64
C GLN A 252 -1.52 10.95 -12.07
N LYS A 253 -2.21 12.08 -12.25
CA LYS A 253 -2.40 12.59 -13.61
C LYS A 253 -1.03 13.05 -14.07
N ASP A 254 -0.45 12.35 -15.02
CA ASP A 254 0.69 12.89 -15.75
C ASP A 254 0.28 14.29 -16.23
N ALA A 255 1.04 15.31 -15.84
CA ALA A 255 1.10 16.50 -16.68
C ALA A 255 1.47 15.94 -18.05
N GLN A 256 0.54 16.05 -19.00
CA GLN A 256 0.64 15.53 -20.37
C GLN A 256 2.11 15.32 -20.73
N LEU A 257 2.50 14.07 -21.01
CA LEU A 257 3.75 13.83 -21.75
C LEU A 257 3.78 14.86 -22.88
N PRO A 258 4.71 15.83 -22.87
CA PRO A 258 4.81 16.71 -24.00
C PRO A 258 5.34 15.84 -25.14
N PHE A 259 4.67 15.92 -26.29
CA PHE A 259 5.02 15.36 -27.60
C PHE A 259 4.47 13.94 -27.87
N MET A 260 3.55 13.84 -28.85
CA MET A 260 3.74 13.81 -30.32
C MET A 260 4.25 12.45 -30.79
#